data_AF-A0A7X8ZHY5-F1
#
_entry.id   AF-A0A7X8ZHY5-F1
#
_cell.length_a   1.000
_cell.length_b   1.000
_cell.length_c   1.000
_cell.angle_alpha   90.00
_cell.angle_beta   90.00
_cell.angle_gamma   90.00
#
_symmetry.space_group_name_H-M   'P 1'
#
loop_
_entity.id
_entity.type
_entity.pdbx_description
1 polymer ?
#
loop_
_entity_poly.entity_id
_entity_poly.type
_entity_poly.pdbx_seq_one_letter_code
_entity_poly.pdbx_strand_id
1 'polypeptide(L)'
;MKRIAEYLEKVPEGLKIEETIENLLEDVVIRQFVLKYDLKHDVLERGINNLLVYKEAKDTCNACPGLHKCELPMTGMTPELVLYNGEITLAYAKCRYNNLDESKFKIDAMYFSRKVFNASINDFKLIGPERKEIYKYILKFVAEY
;
A
#
# COMPACT_ATOMS: atom_id res chain seq x y z
N MET A 1 -35.42 -31.35 16.87
CA MET A 1 -34.45 -30.30 16.46
C MET A 1 -33.07 -30.92 16.52
N LYS A 2 -32.39 -31.07 15.38
CA LYS A 2 -31.02 -31.63 15.33
C LYS A 2 -30.06 -30.67 16.03
N ARG A 3 -29.16 -31.20 16.87
CA ARG A 3 -28.26 -30.38 17.70
C ARG A 3 -27.28 -29.67 16.76
N ILE A 4 -26.96 -28.41 17.05
CA ILE A 4 -25.99 -27.60 16.28
C ILE A 4 -24.65 -28.35 16.12
N ALA A 5 -24.28 -29.19 17.09
CA ALA A 5 -23.11 -30.08 17.03
C ALA A 5 -23.12 -31.05 15.82
N GLU A 6 -24.27 -31.59 15.41
CA GLU A 6 -24.36 -32.52 14.27
C GLU A 6 -24.16 -31.82 12.91
N TYR A 7 -24.23 -30.49 12.85
CA TYR A 7 -23.92 -29.71 11.65
C TYR A 7 -22.44 -29.34 11.56
N LEU A 8 -21.74 -29.25 12.70
CA LEU A 8 -20.31 -28.94 12.74
C LEU A 8 -19.44 -30.16 12.39
N GLU A 9 -19.93 -31.39 12.58
CA GLU A 9 -19.20 -32.63 12.23
C GLU A 9 -19.12 -32.91 10.70
N LYS A 10 -19.80 -32.13 9.86
CA LYS A 10 -19.92 -32.40 8.41
C LYS A 10 -19.03 -31.58 7.50
N VAL A 11 -18.11 -30.77 8.02
CA VAL A 11 -17.12 -30.08 7.19
C VAL A 11 -15.76 -30.72 7.43
N PRO A 12 -15.19 -31.43 6.44
CA PRO A 12 -13.76 -31.76 6.48
C PRO A 12 -12.99 -30.45 6.26
N GLU A 13 -12.77 -29.69 7.33
CA GLU A 13 -12.15 -28.35 7.27
C GLU A 13 -10.71 -28.40 6.73
N GLY A 14 -9.93 -29.45 7.04
CA GLY A 14 -8.53 -29.59 6.59
C GLY A 14 -8.38 -29.70 5.06
N LEU A 15 -9.22 -30.52 4.43
CA LEU A 15 -9.13 -30.82 2.99
C LEU A 15 -9.36 -29.59 2.09
N LYS A 16 -10.13 -28.60 2.58
CA LYS A 16 -10.37 -27.34 1.85
C LYS A 16 -9.24 -26.34 2.01
N ILE A 17 -8.55 -26.35 3.14
CA ILE A 17 -7.47 -25.40 3.44
C ILE A 17 -6.25 -25.72 2.58
N GLU A 18 -5.89 -27.00 2.48
CA GLU A 18 -4.76 -27.48 1.68
C GLU A 18 -4.93 -27.13 0.20
N GLU A 19 -6.09 -27.47 -0.39
CA GLU A 19 -6.43 -27.12 -1.77
C GLU A 19 -6.41 -25.60 -2.01
N THR A 20 -6.87 -24.81 -1.03
CA THR A 20 -6.85 -23.35 -1.12
C THR A 20 -5.42 -22.80 -1.10
N ILE A 21 -4.54 -23.36 -0.26
CA ILE A 21 -3.13 -22.97 -0.21
C ILE A 21 -2.44 -23.29 -1.54
N GLU A 22 -2.69 -24.47 -2.12
CA GLU A 22 -2.17 -24.84 -3.43
C GLU A 22 -2.59 -23.82 -4.52
N ASN A 23 -3.88 -23.47 -4.57
CA ASN A 23 -4.42 -22.46 -5.49
C ASN A 23 -3.83 -21.05 -5.26
N LEU A 24 -3.45 -20.71 -4.03
CA LEU A 24 -2.79 -19.44 -3.71
C LEU A 24 -1.33 -19.43 -4.20
N LEU A 25 -0.64 -20.57 -4.12
CA LEU A 25 0.76 -20.73 -4.55
C LEU A 25 0.94 -20.75 -6.08
N GLU A 26 -0.14 -20.88 -6.84
CA GLU A 26 -0.12 -20.66 -8.30
C GLU A 26 0.23 -19.20 -8.64
N ASP A 27 -0.17 -18.25 -7.78
CA ASP A 27 0.15 -16.84 -7.95
C ASP A 27 1.66 -16.61 -7.78
N VAL A 28 2.29 -16.03 -8.80
CA VAL A 28 3.74 -15.82 -8.84
C VAL A 28 4.22 -14.94 -7.68
N VAL A 29 3.45 -13.92 -7.29
CA VAL A 29 3.86 -12.98 -6.24
C VAL A 29 3.75 -13.62 -4.87
N ILE A 30 2.66 -14.37 -4.62
CA ILE A 30 2.49 -15.12 -3.38
C ILE A 30 3.61 -16.18 -3.26
N ARG A 31 3.86 -16.95 -4.31
CA ARG A 31 4.94 -17.95 -4.32
C ARG A 31 6.31 -17.34 -4.03
N GLN A 32 6.62 -16.19 -4.63
CA GLN A 32 7.86 -15.48 -4.35
C GLN A 32 7.95 -15.00 -2.90
N PHE A 33 6.85 -14.53 -2.31
CA PHE A 33 6.79 -14.13 -0.91
C PHE A 33 7.05 -15.33 0.03
N VAL A 34 6.43 -16.47 -0.23
CA VAL A 34 6.64 -17.72 0.54
C VAL A 34 8.09 -18.17 0.47
N LEU A 35 8.70 -18.19 -0.72
CA LEU A 35 10.10 -18.57 -0.90
C LEU A 35 11.07 -17.59 -0.25
N LYS A 36 10.78 -16.28 -0.32
CA LYS A 36 11.63 -15.24 0.26
C LYS A 36 11.79 -15.37 1.77
N TYR A 37 10.72 -15.78 2.47
CA TYR A 37 10.69 -15.87 3.93
C TYR A 37 10.70 -17.31 4.47
N ASP A 38 10.85 -18.30 3.59
CA ASP A 38 10.85 -19.73 3.93
C ASP A 38 9.66 -20.12 4.85
N LEU A 39 8.44 -19.70 4.43
CA LEU A 39 7.26 -19.85 5.26
C LEU A 39 6.86 -21.32 5.37
N LYS A 40 6.72 -21.78 6.61
CA LYS A 40 6.19 -23.11 6.92
C LYS A 40 4.68 -23.16 6.72
N HIS A 41 4.18 -24.39 6.53
CA HIS A 41 2.77 -24.65 6.28
C HIS A 41 1.86 -24.07 7.36
N ASP A 42 2.24 -24.18 8.64
CA ASP A 42 1.46 -23.66 9.77
C ASP A 42 1.28 -22.13 9.73
N VAL A 43 2.27 -21.40 9.19
CA VAL A 43 2.20 -19.95 9.01
C VAL A 43 1.27 -19.59 7.85
N LEU A 44 1.28 -20.39 6.77
CA LEU A 44 0.40 -20.23 5.62
C LEU A 44 -1.05 -20.49 5.99
N GLU A 45 -1.32 -21.54 6.77
CA GLU A 45 -2.67 -21.85 7.28
C GLU A 45 -3.21 -20.72 8.15
N ARG A 46 -2.41 -20.22 9.11
CA ARG A 46 -2.81 -19.07 9.95
C ARG A 46 -3.02 -17.80 9.13
N GLY A 47 -2.20 -17.59 8.10
CA GLY A 47 -2.24 -16.43 7.22
C GLY A 47 -3.19 -16.51 6.03
N ILE A 48 -3.97 -17.60 5.89
CA ILE A 48 -4.73 -17.90 4.67
C ILE A 48 -5.72 -16.80 4.30
N ASN A 49 -6.38 -16.21 5.29
CA ASN A 49 -7.30 -15.10 5.10
C ASN A 49 -6.60 -13.87 4.49
N ASN A 50 -5.40 -13.54 4.98
CA ASN A 50 -4.64 -12.41 4.47
C ASN A 50 -4.14 -12.65 3.04
N LEU A 51 -3.77 -13.90 2.70
CA LEU A 51 -3.38 -14.28 1.35
C LEU A 51 -4.56 -14.22 0.36
N LEU A 52 -5.75 -14.66 0.77
CA LEU A 52 -6.97 -14.57 -0.04
C LEU A 52 -7.35 -13.12 -0.33
N VAL A 53 -7.39 -12.29 0.72
CA VAL A 53 -7.69 -10.86 0.58
C VAL A 53 -6.63 -10.16 -0.28
N TYR A 54 -5.36 -10.52 -0.13
CA TYR A 54 -4.29 -10.00 -0.97
C TYR A 54 -4.51 -10.34 -2.44
N LYS A 55 -4.85 -11.60 -2.77
CA LYS A 55 -5.06 -12.05 -4.15
C LYS A 55 -6.19 -11.26 -4.81
N GLU A 56 -7.35 -11.18 -4.16
CA GLU A 56 -8.50 -10.42 -4.66
C GLU A 56 -8.19 -8.94 -4.85
N ALA A 57 -7.55 -8.31 -3.85
CA ALA A 57 -7.20 -6.91 -3.91
C ALA A 57 -6.13 -6.61 -4.97
N LYS A 58 -5.17 -7.53 -5.15
CA LYS A 58 -4.13 -7.45 -6.20
C LYS A 58 -4.75 -7.53 -7.58
N ASP A 59 -5.66 -8.47 -7.82
CA ASP A 59 -6.34 -8.62 -9.11
C ASP A 59 -7.17 -7.38 -9.44
N THR A 60 -7.84 -6.81 -8.44
CA THR A 60 -8.55 -5.52 -8.55
C THR A 60 -7.59 -4.37 -8.90
N CYS A 61 -6.43 -4.30 -8.23
CA CYS A 61 -5.40 -3.30 -8.52
C CYS A 61 -4.79 -3.45 -9.92
N ASN A 62 -4.61 -4.67 -10.41
CA ASN A 62 -4.09 -4.95 -11.75
C ASN A 62 -5.04 -4.48 -12.84
N ALA A 63 -6.35 -4.66 -12.64
CA ALA A 63 -7.40 -4.18 -13.54
C ALA A 63 -7.70 -2.67 -13.40
N CYS A 64 -7.08 -1.98 -12.45
CA CYS A 64 -7.43 -0.59 -12.11
C CYS A 64 -7.09 0.40 -13.25
N PRO A 65 -8.09 1.14 -13.77
CA PRO A 65 -7.89 2.11 -14.85
C PRO A 65 -7.37 3.48 -14.36
N GLY A 66 -7.31 3.70 -13.04
CA GLY A 66 -6.82 4.95 -12.44
C GLY A 66 -7.48 5.28 -11.10
N LEU A 67 -6.94 6.28 -10.40
CA LEU A 67 -7.35 6.64 -9.04
C LEU A 67 -8.83 7.02 -8.91
N HIS A 68 -9.38 7.72 -9.91
CA HIS A 68 -10.78 8.16 -9.91
C HIS A 68 -11.82 7.04 -10.05
N LYS A 69 -11.39 5.86 -10.51
CA LYS A 69 -12.21 4.67 -10.68
C LYS A 69 -11.64 3.50 -9.87
N CYS A 70 -10.96 3.79 -8.77
CA CYS A 70 -10.43 2.78 -7.88
C CYS A 70 -11.59 2.06 -7.17
N GLU A 71 -11.64 0.74 -7.31
CA GLU A 71 -12.69 -0.10 -6.70
C GLU A 71 -12.30 -0.62 -5.31
N LEU A 72 -11.02 -0.52 -4.93
CA LEU A 72 -10.58 -0.90 -3.58
C LEU A 72 -11.16 0.05 -2.52
N PRO A 73 -11.56 -0.48 -1.35
CA PRO A 73 -12.00 0.34 -0.20
C PRO A 73 -10.95 1.37 0.22
N MET A 74 -9.67 0.97 0.22
CA MET A 74 -8.52 1.84 0.52
C MET A 74 -8.04 2.54 -0.75
N THR A 75 -8.79 3.56 -1.18
CA THR A 75 -8.50 4.31 -2.41
C THR A 75 -7.11 4.94 -2.39
N GLY A 76 -6.34 4.75 -3.47
CA GLY A 76 -4.99 5.32 -3.60
C GLY A 76 -3.90 4.55 -2.86
N MET A 77 -4.23 3.37 -2.33
CA MET A 77 -3.28 2.41 -1.80
C MET A 77 -3.29 1.11 -2.62
N THR A 78 -2.22 0.33 -2.51
CA THR A 78 -2.08 -1.00 -3.11
C THR A 78 -1.71 -1.99 -2.01
N PRO A 79 -2.28 -3.21 -2.01
CA PRO A 79 -1.99 -4.19 -0.98
C PRO A 79 -0.57 -4.73 -1.13
N GLU A 80 0.11 -4.99 -0.01
CA GLU A 80 1.41 -5.66 0.04
C GLU A 80 1.42 -6.74 1.13
N LEU A 81 2.01 -7.89 0.82
CA LEU A 81 2.27 -8.92 1.82
C LEU A 81 3.54 -8.58 2.60
N VAL A 82 3.41 -8.53 3.92
CA VAL A 82 4.54 -8.34 4.83
C VAL A 82 4.57 -9.45 5.87
N LEU A 83 5.77 -9.82 6.31
CA LEU A 83 5.94 -10.71 7.45
C LEU A 83 6.22 -9.85 8.67
N TYR A 84 5.31 -9.87 9.65
CA TYR A 84 5.45 -9.13 10.89
C TYR A 84 5.29 -10.08 12.07
N ASN A 85 6.28 -10.12 12.97
CA ASN A 85 6.33 -11.05 14.10
C ASN A 85 6.12 -12.54 13.74
N GLY A 86 6.56 -12.94 12.55
CA GLY A 86 6.41 -14.31 12.07
C GLY A 86 5.02 -14.64 11.50
N GLU A 87 4.14 -13.65 11.37
CA GLU A 87 2.80 -13.80 10.80
C GLU A 87 2.66 -13.02 9.49
N ILE A 88 1.92 -13.62 8.55
CA ILE A 88 1.60 -12.99 7.27
C ILE A 88 0.59 -11.89 7.55
N THR A 89 0.96 -10.65 7.26
CA THR A 89 0.11 -9.47 7.47
C THR A 89 -0.10 -8.76 6.14
N LEU A 90 -1.32 -8.24 5.95
CA LEU A 90 -1.65 -7.38 4.82
C LEU A 90 -1.30 -5.93 5.17
N ALA A 91 -0.29 -5.38 4.50
CA ALA A 91 0.04 -3.97 4.56
C ALA A 91 -0.48 -3.25 3.31
N TYR A 92 -0.38 -1.92 3.33
CA TYR A 92 -0.77 -1.07 2.22
C TYR A 92 0.35 -0.10 1.89
N ALA A 93 0.73 -0.07 0.62
CA ALA A 93 1.66 0.90 0.06
C ALA A 93 0.92 1.89 -0.84
N LYS A 94 1.63 2.93 -1.25
CA LYS A 94 1.08 3.96 -2.14
C LYS A 94 0.78 3.40 -3.52
N CYS A 95 -0.42 3.66 -4.04
CA CYS A 95 -0.79 3.25 -5.39
C CYS A 95 0.04 3.98 -6.45
N ARG A 96 0.36 3.32 -7.57
CA ARG A 96 1.04 3.92 -8.73
C ARG A 96 0.36 5.16 -9.31
N TYR A 97 -0.96 5.29 -9.13
CA TYR A 97 -1.75 6.43 -9.60
C TYR A 97 -1.91 7.53 -8.54
N ASN A 98 -1.47 7.26 -7.31
CA ASN A 98 -1.51 8.22 -6.23
C ASN A 98 -0.26 9.10 -6.28
N ASN A 99 -0.34 10.23 -6.97
CA ASN A 99 0.76 11.21 -7.08
C ASN A 99 0.75 12.25 -5.95
N LEU A 100 0.03 11.99 -4.85
CA LEU A 100 -0.05 12.92 -3.73
C LEU A 100 1.34 13.10 -3.11
N ASP A 101 1.83 14.33 -3.03
CA ASP A 101 3.15 14.61 -2.46
C ASP A 101 3.11 14.49 -0.94
N GLU A 102 3.57 13.35 -0.41
CA GLU A 102 3.56 13.05 1.03
C GLU A 102 4.49 13.97 1.83
N SER A 103 5.50 14.58 1.19
CA SER A 103 6.40 15.51 1.86
C SER A 103 5.65 16.70 2.46
N LYS A 104 4.53 17.10 1.85
CA LYS A 104 3.67 18.17 2.35
C LYS A 104 3.02 17.84 3.69
N PHE A 105 2.78 16.56 3.99
CA PHE A 105 2.22 16.14 5.27
C PHE A 105 3.27 16.03 6.38
N LYS A 106 4.56 16.02 6.02
CA LYS A 106 5.66 16.05 6.99
C LYS A 106 5.97 17.46 7.51
N ILE A 107 5.32 18.49 6.96
CA ILE A 107 5.53 19.88 7.38
C ILE A 107 4.41 20.28 8.35
N ASP A 108 4.76 20.49 9.61
CA ASP A 108 3.85 21.07 10.60
C ASP A 108 4.03 22.59 10.63
N ALA A 109 3.16 23.32 9.91
CA ALA A 109 3.12 24.77 9.94
C ALA A 109 1.85 25.25 10.67
N MET A 110 1.97 25.42 11.98
CA MET A 110 0.88 25.89 12.82
C MET A 110 0.48 27.33 12.45
N TYR A 111 -0.82 27.59 12.35
CA TYR A 111 -1.42 28.90 12.05
C TYR A 111 -1.09 29.50 10.65
N PHE A 112 -0.53 28.70 9.73
CA PHE A 112 -0.30 29.13 8.35
C PHE A 112 -1.42 28.71 7.39
N SER A 113 -1.64 29.51 6.35
CA SER A 113 -2.60 29.17 5.29
C SER A 113 -2.10 28.02 4.42
N ARG A 114 -2.96 27.04 4.15
CA ARG A 114 -2.65 25.93 3.23
C ARG A 114 -2.21 26.37 1.83
N LYS A 115 -2.57 27.59 1.40
CA LYS A 115 -2.20 28.12 0.07
C LYS A 115 -0.68 28.31 -0.08
N VAL A 116 0.06 28.52 1.00
CA VAL A 116 1.51 28.73 0.96
C VAL A 116 2.24 27.48 0.43
N PHE A 117 1.74 26.27 0.75
CA PHE A 117 2.30 25.00 0.27
C PHE A 117 2.09 24.70 -1.22
N ASN A 118 1.36 25.56 -1.92
CA ASN A 118 1.14 25.44 -3.35
C ASN A 118 2.04 26.37 -4.16
N ALA A 119 2.80 27.27 -3.52
CA ALA A 119 3.75 28.13 -4.21
C ALA A 119 5.00 27.33 -4.61
N SER A 120 5.48 27.55 -5.83
CA SER A 120 6.72 26.98 -6.34
C SER A 120 7.76 28.06 -6.65
N ILE A 121 9.04 27.70 -6.64
CA ILE A 121 10.12 28.58 -7.11
C ILE A 121 9.91 29.01 -8.57
N ASN A 122 9.20 28.20 -9.36
CA ASN A 122 8.83 28.52 -10.74
C ASN A 122 7.83 29.69 -10.84
N ASP A 123 7.04 29.93 -9.79
CA ASP A 123 6.11 31.06 -9.73
C ASP A 123 6.83 32.39 -9.42
N PHE A 124 8.12 32.32 -9.03
CA PHE A 124 8.89 33.48 -8.59
C PHE A 124 9.32 34.36 -9.76
N LYS A 125 8.65 35.50 -9.92
CA LYS A 125 8.95 36.47 -10.99
C LYS A 125 10.21 37.29 -10.68
N LEU A 126 11.22 37.16 -11.55
CA LEU A 126 12.52 37.87 -11.50
C LEU A 126 12.44 39.34 -11.95
N ILE A 127 11.57 40.10 -11.31
CA ILE A 127 11.35 41.52 -11.62
C ILE A 127 12.26 42.36 -10.72
N GLY A 128 13.14 43.15 -11.34
CA GLY A 128 14.08 44.04 -10.65
C GLY A 128 15.37 43.36 -10.18
N PRO A 129 16.37 44.16 -9.73
CA PRO A 129 17.66 43.64 -9.28
C PRO A 129 17.57 42.86 -7.95
N GLU A 130 16.78 43.34 -7.00
CA GLU A 130 16.66 42.73 -5.66
C GLU A 130 16.14 41.29 -5.71
N ARG A 131 15.09 41.04 -6.50
CA ARG A 131 14.51 39.69 -6.64
C ARG A 131 15.47 38.71 -7.30
N LYS A 132 16.32 39.17 -8.23
CA LYS A 132 17.36 38.33 -8.84
C LYS A 132 18.41 37.92 -7.82
N GLU A 133 18.77 38.81 -6.92
CA GLU A 133 19.72 38.51 -5.85
C GLU A 133 19.14 37.50 -4.86
N ILE A 134 17.90 37.70 -4.41
CA ILE A 134 17.17 36.75 -3.54
C ILE A 134 17.09 35.37 -4.21
N TYR A 135 16.72 35.32 -5.49
CA TYR A 135 16.64 34.06 -6.23
C TYR A 135 17.98 33.33 -6.27
N LYS A 136 19.09 34.05 -6.46
CA LYS A 136 20.44 33.49 -6.41
C LYS A 136 20.76 32.90 -5.04
N TYR A 137 20.40 33.59 -3.95
CA TYR A 137 20.60 33.05 -2.59
C TYR A 137 19.77 31.79 -2.34
N ILE A 138 18.51 31.77 -2.78
CA ILE A 138 17.64 30.59 -2.65
C ILE A 138 18.25 29.40 -3.38
N LEU A 139 18.65 29.57 -4.64
CA LEU A 139 19.24 28.48 -5.42
C LEU A 139 20.57 28.00 -4.84
N LYS A 140 21.39 28.92 -4.34
CA LYS A 140 22.65 28.57 -3.67
C LYS A 140 22.39 27.70 -2.43
N PHE A 141 21.43 28.10 -1.60
CA PHE A 141 21.07 27.35 -0.40
C PHE A 141 20.60 25.93 -0.74
N VAL A 142 19.72 25.77 -1.73
CA VAL A 142 19.20 24.46 -2.18
C VAL A 142 20.27 23.58 -2.83
N ALA A 143 21.31 24.17 -3.42
CA ALA A 143 22.40 23.41 -4.05
C ALA A 143 23.45 22.95 -3.05
N GLU A 144 23.66 23.69 -1.96
CA GLU A 144 24.69 23.44 -0.96
C GLU A 144 24.18 22.62 0.25
N TYR A 145 22.87 22.56 0.48
CA TYR A 145 22.20 21.86 1.59
C TYR A 145 20.97 21.10 1.11
#